data_AF-A0A101HR04-F1
#
_entry.id   AF-A0A101HR04-F1
#
_cell.length_a   1.000
_cell.length_b   1.000
_cell.length_c   1.000
_cell.angle_alpha   90.00
_cell.angle_beta   90.00
_cell.angle_gamma   90.00
#
_symmetry.space_group_name_H-M   'P 1'
#
loop_
_entity.id
_entity.type
_entity.pdbx_description
1 polymer ?
#
loop_
_entity_poly.entity_id
_entity_poly.type
_entity_poly.pdbx_seq_one_letter_code
_entity_poly.pdbx_strand_id
1 'polypeptide(L)'
;MRRMSVMVFLIFISVFLGARLNVVKSLALGGSGNDEASDVKILEDGSVAISGYTDSSSGGIVSTHGQEDFLIVKLDSDLNLQWWKTFGGSKRDIAEAIALTADGGYLLAGLTESADGDVTNNKGIGDFWVIRLSTEGELIWERTLGGSGQDHAYDVLEKPSGNILVAGYTRSADGDVSCYDWG
;
A
#
# COMPACT_ATOMS: atom_id res chain seq x y z
N MET A 1 -4.71 -6.34 -28.69
CA MET A 1 -4.04 -5.49 -27.68
C MET A 1 -3.36 -6.40 -26.67
N ARG A 2 -2.08 -6.17 -26.39
CA ARG A 2 -1.34 -6.96 -25.39
C ARG A 2 -1.93 -6.67 -24.01
N ARG A 3 -2.28 -7.72 -23.28
CA ARG A 3 -2.85 -7.66 -21.94
C ARG A 3 -1.72 -7.28 -20.98
N MET A 4 -1.84 -6.12 -20.34
CA MET A 4 -1.01 -5.79 -19.18
C MET A 4 -1.75 -6.40 -17.99
N SER A 5 -1.14 -7.43 -17.42
CA SER A 5 -1.44 -7.96 -16.10
C SER A 5 -0.22 -7.66 -15.26
N VAL A 6 -0.42 -7.36 -13.99
CA VAL A 6 0.71 -7.13 -13.09
C VAL A 6 1.43 -8.43 -12.83
N MET A 7 2.68 -8.40 -13.24
CA MET A 7 3.64 -9.44 -13.05
C MET A 7 4.47 -8.99 -11.86
N VAL A 8 4.10 -9.41 -10.66
CA VAL A 8 4.94 -9.22 -9.48
C VAL A 8 6.12 -10.17 -9.62
N PHE A 9 7.29 -9.61 -9.99
CA PHE A 9 8.54 -10.35 -9.95
C PHE A 9 9.11 -10.29 -8.53
N LEU A 10 8.88 -11.33 -7.75
CA LEU A 10 9.68 -11.59 -6.55
C LEU A 10 11.04 -12.14 -7.00
N ILE A 11 12.02 -11.26 -7.21
CA ILE A 11 13.39 -11.66 -7.59
C ILE A 11 14.17 -12.01 -6.32
N PHE A 12 14.30 -13.30 -6.05
CA PHE A 12 15.19 -13.78 -4.99
C PHE A 12 16.63 -13.86 -5.52
N ILE A 13 17.51 -12.97 -5.06
CA ILE A 13 18.92 -12.96 -5.45
C ILE A 13 19.69 -13.90 -4.52
N SER A 14 19.96 -15.11 -4.99
CA SER A 14 20.88 -16.04 -4.33
C SER A 14 22.30 -15.80 -4.85
N VAL A 15 23.21 -15.33 -3.99
CA VAL A 15 24.63 -15.19 -4.33
C VAL A 15 25.39 -16.41 -3.81
N PHE A 16 25.26 -17.54 -4.50
CA PHE A 16 26.28 -18.59 -4.44
C PHE A 16 27.22 -18.42 -5.62
N LEU A 17 28.53 -18.49 -5.36
CA LEU A 17 29.58 -18.40 -6.38
C LEU A 17 29.30 -19.46 -7.48
N GLY A 18 28.84 -19.02 -8.65
CA GLY A 18 28.55 -19.89 -9.81
C GLY A 18 27.06 -20.16 -10.12
N ALA A 19 26.10 -19.65 -9.35
CA ALA A 19 24.67 -19.81 -9.67
C ALA A 19 24.20 -18.79 -10.73
N ARG A 20 23.45 -19.25 -11.74
CA ARG A 20 22.74 -18.36 -12.67
C ARG A 20 21.57 -17.69 -11.94
N LEU A 21 21.37 -16.39 -12.18
CA LEU A 21 20.16 -15.69 -11.76
C LEU A 21 18.94 -16.36 -12.41
N ASN A 22 18.01 -16.88 -11.61
CA ASN A 22 16.80 -17.53 -12.10
C ASN A 22 15.59 -17.01 -11.32
N VAL A 23 14.49 -16.77 -12.02
CA VAL A 23 13.18 -16.54 -11.39
C VAL A 23 12.69 -17.87 -10.85
N VAL A 24 12.46 -17.95 -9.53
CA VAL A 24 12.04 -19.19 -8.85
C VAL A 24 10.52 -19.35 -8.87
N LYS A 25 9.78 -18.24 -8.80
CA LYS A 25 8.31 -18.22 -8.84
C LYS A 25 7.83 -16.87 -9.36
N SER A 26 6.70 -16.87 -10.04
CA SER A 26 5.97 -15.66 -10.43
C SER A 26 4.51 -15.81 -10.04
N LEU A 27 3.93 -14.72 -9.53
CA LEU A 27 2.51 -14.62 -9.21
C LEU A 27 2.00 -13.31 -9.82
N ALA A 28 0.86 -13.38 -10.48
CA ALA A 28 0.16 -12.23 -11.00
C ALA A 28 -1.14 -12.04 -10.21
N LEU A 29 -1.28 -10.90 -9.57
CA LEU A 29 -2.49 -10.46 -8.89
C LEU A 29 -2.84 -9.10 -9.48
N GLY A 30 -4.08 -8.95 -9.93
CA GLY A 30 -4.47 -7.84 -10.78
C GLY A 30 -5.06 -8.31 -12.11
N GLY A 31 -5.91 -7.48 -12.69
CA GLY A 31 -6.79 -7.82 -13.80
C GLY A 31 -6.38 -7.11 -15.09
N SER A 32 -7.37 -6.49 -15.74
CA SER A 32 -7.18 -5.68 -16.94
C SER A 32 -6.95 -4.19 -16.65
N GLY A 33 -6.94 -3.83 -15.38
CA GLY A 33 -6.80 -2.48 -14.89
C GLY A 33 -5.33 -2.07 -14.65
N ASN A 34 -5.15 -0.92 -14.01
CA ASN A 34 -3.91 -0.54 -13.36
C ASN A 34 -3.79 -1.33 -12.06
N ASP A 35 -2.72 -2.10 -11.94
CA ASP A 35 -2.30 -2.64 -10.65
C ASP A 35 -0.81 -2.38 -10.52
N GLU A 36 -0.32 -2.11 -9.33
CA GLU A 36 1.11 -1.91 -9.08
C GLU A 36 1.44 -2.40 -7.67
N ALA A 37 2.65 -2.91 -7.49
CA ALA A 37 3.20 -3.23 -6.17
C ALA A 37 4.25 -2.18 -5.84
N SER A 38 4.13 -1.56 -4.66
CA SER A 38 4.94 -0.40 -4.27
C SER A 38 6.02 -0.78 -3.24
N ASP A 39 5.70 -1.66 -2.29
CA ASP A 39 6.65 -2.10 -1.25
C ASP A 39 6.36 -3.55 -0.79
N VAL A 40 7.37 -4.17 -0.17
CA VAL A 40 7.34 -5.56 0.30
C VAL A 40 8.03 -5.70 1.66
N LYS A 41 7.46 -6.55 2.52
CA LYS A 41 8.05 -6.97 3.81
C LYS A 41 8.03 -8.48 3.96
N ILE A 42 9.10 -9.00 4.53
CA ILE A 42 9.20 -10.40 4.97
C ILE A 42 8.95 -10.41 6.47
N LEU A 43 8.06 -11.29 6.92
CA LEU A 43 7.73 -11.49 8.32
C LEU A 43 8.68 -12.53 8.94
N GLU A 44 8.69 -12.63 10.27
CA GLU A 44 9.58 -13.53 11.01
C GLU A 44 9.39 -15.01 10.65
N ASP A 45 8.17 -15.41 10.29
CA ASP A 45 7.84 -16.76 9.84
C ASP A 45 8.21 -17.03 8.37
N GLY A 46 8.83 -16.06 7.70
CA GLY A 46 9.21 -16.12 6.28
C GLY A 46 8.07 -15.83 5.30
N SER A 47 6.85 -15.61 5.80
CA SER A 47 5.73 -15.16 4.97
C SER A 47 5.97 -13.73 4.47
N VAL A 48 5.28 -13.33 3.40
CA VAL A 48 5.51 -12.05 2.72
C VAL A 48 4.24 -11.21 2.75
N ALA A 49 4.38 -9.91 2.97
CA ALA A 49 3.33 -8.91 2.78
C ALA A 49 3.78 -7.91 1.71
N ILE A 50 2.89 -7.60 0.76
CA ILE A 50 3.15 -6.68 -0.34
C ILE A 50 2.05 -5.62 -0.30
N SER A 51 2.41 -4.35 -0.45
CA SER A 51 1.47 -3.25 -0.65
C SER A 51 1.52 -2.73 -2.08
N GLY A 52 0.47 -2.05 -2.49
CA GLY A 52 0.37 -1.42 -3.80
C GLY A 52 -1.01 -0.85 -4.04
N TYR A 53 -1.46 -0.82 -5.28
CA TYR A 53 -2.81 -0.39 -5.64
C TYR A 53 -3.37 -1.16 -6.83
N THR A 54 -4.69 -1.12 -6.98
CA THR A 54 -5.41 -1.80 -8.08
C THR A 54 -6.76 -1.15 -8.36
N ASP A 55 -7.11 -0.95 -9.64
CA ASP A 55 -8.50 -0.64 -10.08
C ASP A 55 -9.19 -1.87 -10.72
N SER A 56 -8.55 -3.05 -10.64
CA SER A 56 -9.03 -4.23 -11.30
C SER A 56 -10.23 -4.88 -10.60
N SER A 57 -11.25 -5.18 -11.39
CA SER A 57 -12.43 -5.98 -11.02
C SER A 57 -12.36 -7.42 -11.55
N SER A 58 -11.17 -7.88 -11.93
CA SER A 58 -10.92 -9.22 -12.48
C SER A 58 -9.51 -9.70 -12.11
N GLY A 59 -9.16 -10.95 -12.45
CA GLY A 59 -7.81 -11.47 -12.20
C GLY A 59 -7.55 -11.94 -10.76
N GLY A 60 -8.61 -12.28 -10.02
CA GLY A 60 -8.53 -12.82 -8.66
C GLY A 60 -8.70 -11.76 -7.57
N ILE A 61 -8.67 -10.47 -7.92
CA ILE A 61 -9.05 -9.33 -7.07
C ILE A 61 -10.42 -8.83 -7.53
N VAL A 62 -11.38 -8.73 -6.61
CA VAL A 62 -12.81 -8.44 -6.86
C VAL A 62 -13.41 -7.64 -5.70
N SER A 63 -12.92 -6.42 -5.45
CA SER A 63 -13.59 -5.48 -4.53
C SER A 63 -12.98 -4.07 -4.54
N THR A 64 -12.90 -3.43 -5.71
CA THR A 64 -12.55 -1.99 -5.73
C THR A 64 -13.80 -1.12 -5.59
N HIS A 65 -13.66 0.05 -4.95
CA HIS A 65 -14.74 0.99 -4.69
C HIS A 65 -14.89 2.07 -5.79
N GLY A 66 -14.01 2.06 -6.79
CA GLY A 66 -14.04 3.01 -7.89
C GLY A 66 -12.83 2.90 -8.81
N GLN A 67 -11.90 3.85 -8.68
CA GLN A 67 -10.64 3.85 -9.41
C GLN A 67 -9.63 2.94 -8.68
N GLU A 68 -8.35 3.32 -8.62
CA GLU A 68 -7.34 2.57 -7.86
C GLU A 68 -7.64 2.60 -6.36
N ASP A 69 -7.60 1.44 -5.70
CA ASP A 69 -7.66 1.30 -4.24
C ASP A 69 -6.32 0.79 -3.69
N PHE A 70 -6.03 1.07 -2.41
CA PHE A 70 -4.91 0.44 -1.70
C PHE A 70 -5.07 -1.07 -1.80
N LEU A 71 -4.00 -1.78 -2.16
CA LEU A 71 -3.93 -3.24 -2.19
C LEU A 71 -2.91 -3.71 -1.16
N ILE A 72 -3.30 -4.72 -0.37
CA ILE A 72 -2.37 -5.53 0.40
C ILE A 72 -2.52 -7.00 0.01
N VAL A 73 -1.40 -7.67 -0.16
CA VAL A 73 -1.32 -9.10 -0.47
C VAL A 73 -0.49 -9.80 0.59
N LYS A 74 -1.00 -10.92 1.08
CA LYS A 74 -0.28 -11.85 1.95
C LYS A 74 0.06 -13.14 1.22
N LEU A 75 1.33 -13.51 1.24
CA LEU A 75 1.81 -14.81 0.78
C LEU A 75 2.41 -15.60 1.94
N ASP A 76 2.33 -16.92 1.90
CA ASP A 76 3.06 -17.79 2.82
C ASP A 76 4.57 -17.83 2.50
N SER A 77 5.34 -18.58 3.30
CA SER A 77 6.78 -18.74 3.14
C SER A 77 7.19 -19.44 1.83
N ASP A 78 6.28 -20.19 1.21
CA ASP A 78 6.44 -20.82 -0.09
C ASP A 78 5.93 -19.91 -1.24
N LEU A 79 5.56 -18.67 -0.92
CA LEU A 79 5.01 -17.65 -1.80
C LEU A 79 3.66 -18.02 -2.44
N ASN A 80 2.86 -18.86 -1.79
CA ASN A 80 1.46 -19.06 -2.21
C ASN A 80 0.58 -17.97 -1.61
N LEU A 81 -0.41 -17.52 -2.39
CA LEU A 81 -1.40 -16.56 -1.94
C LEU A 81 -2.17 -17.10 -0.74
N GLN A 82 -2.15 -16.35 0.36
CA GLN A 82 -2.96 -16.61 1.55
C GLN A 82 -4.23 -15.77 1.50
N TRP A 83 -4.09 -14.46 1.32
CA TRP A 83 -5.19 -13.53 1.16
C TRP A 83 -4.73 -12.24 0.48
N TRP A 84 -5.69 -11.45 0.00
CA TRP A 84 -5.49 -10.08 -0.44
C TRP A 84 -6.69 -9.25 0.05
N LYS A 85 -6.49 -7.94 0.20
CA LYS A 85 -7.54 -6.98 0.57
C LYS A 85 -7.32 -5.67 -0.15
N THR A 86 -8.43 -4.98 -0.40
CA THR A 86 -8.44 -3.63 -0.96
C THR A 86 -9.09 -2.66 0.01
N PHE A 87 -8.60 -1.42 0.04
CA PHE A 87 -9.15 -0.34 0.87
C PHE A 87 -9.16 0.96 0.07
N GLY A 88 -10.27 1.70 0.14
CA GLY A 88 -10.36 2.96 -0.59
C GLY A 88 -11.79 3.46 -0.72
N GLY A 89 -12.01 4.29 -1.72
CA GLY A 89 -13.30 4.92 -2.00
C GLY A 89 -13.57 5.08 -3.49
N SER A 90 -14.38 6.06 -3.84
CA SER A 90 -14.84 6.25 -5.22
C SER A 90 -13.77 6.80 -6.17
N LYS A 91 -12.64 7.31 -5.66
CA LYS A 91 -11.56 7.94 -6.42
C LYS A 91 -10.25 7.16 -6.21
N ARG A 92 -9.11 7.78 -6.48
CA ARG A 92 -7.79 7.13 -6.43
C ARG A 92 -7.26 7.10 -5.03
N ASP A 93 -6.87 5.92 -4.60
CA ASP A 93 -6.23 5.62 -3.34
C ASP A 93 -4.99 4.76 -3.66
N ILE A 94 -3.81 5.36 -3.48
CA ILE A 94 -2.52 4.78 -3.90
C ILE A 94 -1.68 4.46 -2.67
N ALA A 95 -1.42 3.18 -2.39
CA ALA A 95 -0.52 2.78 -1.32
C ALA A 95 0.94 2.80 -1.81
N GLU A 96 1.79 3.54 -1.13
CA GLU A 96 3.21 3.70 -1.48
C GLU A 96 4.11 2.85 -0.60
N ALA A 97 3.77 2.71 0.69
CA ALA A 97 4.61 2.03 1.66
C ALA A 97 3.82 1.12 2.61
N ILE A 98 4.51 0.11 3.14
CA ILE A 98 4.02 -0.77 4.20
C ILE A 98 5.07 -0.92 5.29
N ALA A 99 4.65 -0.96 6.55
CA ALA A 99 5.48 -1.31 7.69
C ALA A 99 4.81 -2.43 8.49
N LEU A 100 5.64 -3.26 9.13
CA LEU A 100 5.15 -4.19 10.14
C LEU A 100 4.95 -3.44 11.45
N THR A 101 3.90 -3.80 12.16
CA THR A 101 3.59 -3.25 13.48
C THR A 101 4.06 -4.17 14.59
N ALA A 102 4.29 -3.62 15.79
CA ALA A 102 4.82 -4.39 16.92
C ALA A 102 3.88 -5.52 17.40
N ASP A 103 2.58 -5.41 17.14
CA ASP A 103 1.55 -6.42 17.40
C ASP A 103 1.35 -7.40 16.22
N GLY A 104 2.21 -7.34 15.20
CA GLY A 104 2.22 -8.27 14.07
C GLY A 104 1.28 -7.92 12.91
N GLY A 105 0.52 -6.83 13.03
CA GLY A 105 -0.29 -6.27 11.95
C GLY A 105 0.53 -5.44 10.95
N TYR A 106 -0.17 -4.62 10.17
CA TYR A 106 0.44 -3.83 9.10
C TYR A 106 0.06 -2.36 9.22
N LEU A 107 0.92 -1.50 8.72
CA LEU A 107 0.68 -0.07 8.60
C LEU A 107 0.98 0.32 7.16
N LEU A 108 0.01 0.86 6.44
CA LEU A 108 0.18 1.32 5.07
C LEU A 108 0.05 2.84 5.03
N ALA A 109 0.79 3.48 4.13
CA ALA A 109 0.66 4.90 3.86
C ALA A 109 0.73 5.22 2.38
N GLY A 110 0.08 6.30 1.98
CA GLY A 110 0.04 6.75 0.61
C GLY A 110 -0.83 7.99 0.42
N LEU A 111 -1.50 8.08 -0.73
CA LEU A 111 -2.40 9.16 -1.11
C LEU A 111 -3.85 8.66 -1.14
N THR A 112 -4.79 9.46 -0.63
CA THR A 112 -6.22 9.32 -0.93
C THR A 112 -6.74 10.57 -1.63
N GLU A 113 -7.45 10.40 -2.74
CA GLU A 113 -8.28 11.44 -3.36
C GLU A 113 -9.78 11.26 -3.01
N SER A 114 -10.12 10.15 -2.36
CA SER A 114 -11.47 9.73 -1.96
C SER A 114 -11.95 10.41 -0.68
N ALA A 115 -13.27 10.43 -0.46
CA ALA A 115 -13.88 10.97 0.77
C ALA A 115 -15.08 10.11 1.21
N ASP A 116 -15.07 8.85 0.80
CA ASP A 116 -16.10 7.85 0.99
C ASP A 116 -15.50 6.44 1.00
N GLY A 117 -16.34 5.41 1.16
CA GLY A 117 -15.90 4.03 1.30
C GLY A 117 -15.24 3.82 2.66
N ASP A 118 -14.00 3.33 2.64
CA ASP A 118 -13.16 3.18 3.84
C ASP A 118 -12.53 4.50 4.28
N VAL A 119 -12.49 5.52 3.41
CA VAL A 119 -11.89 6.82 3.69
C VAL A 119 -12.90 7.73 4.38
N THR A 120 -12.56 8.25 5.55
CA THR A 120 -13.51 9.10 6.30
C THR A 120 -13.52 10.55 5.84
N ASN A 121 -12.36 11.17 5.55
CA ASN A 121 -12.31 12.62 5.32
C ASN A 121 -11.04 13.14 4.61
N ASN A 122 -11.06 13.21 3.28
CA ASN A 122 -10.11 14.02 2.49
C ASN A 122 -10.52 15.50 2.52
N LYS A 123 -9.55 16.37 2.81
CA LYS A 123 -9.71 17.81 3.05
C LYS A 123 -9.39 18.65 1.81
N GLY A 124 -8.90 18.04 0.73
CA GLY A 124 -8.39 18.76 -0.43
C GLY A 124 -8.40 17.97 -1.74
N ILE A 125 -7.37 18.19 -2.55
CA ILE A 125 -7.17 17.48 -3.83
C ILE A 125 -6.85 16.02 -3.55
N GLY A 126 -5.97 15.78 -2.58
CA GLY A 126 -5.69 14.49 -2.02
C GLY A 126 -4.78 14.63 -0.81
N ASP A 127 -4.95 13.74 0.13
CA ASP A 127 -4.32 13.80 1.44
C ASP A 127 -3.46 12.55 1.69
N PHE A 128 -2.57 12.62 2.69
CA PHE A 128 -1.94 11.42 3.19
C PHE A 128 -3.03 10.51 3.72
N TRP A 129 -3.00 9.25 3.34
CA TRP A 129 -3.84 8.24 3.94
C TRP A 129 -2.99 7.18 4.61
N VAL A 130 -3.23 6.97 5.90
CA VAL A 130 -2.51 6.01 6.73
C VAL A 130 -3.52 5.06 7.34
N ILE A 131 -3.35 3.76 7.09
CA ILE A 131 -4.24 2.72 7.63
C ILE A 131 -3.45 1.71 8.46
N ARG A 132 -4.01 1.31 9.60
CA ARG A 132 -3.49 0.19 10.39
C ARG A 132 -4.41 -1.01 10.22
N LEU A 133 -3.80 -2.15 9.96
CA LEU A 133 -4.46 -3.42 9.73
C LEU A 133 -4.06 -4.44 10.81
N SER A 134 -4.94 -5.40 11.11
CA SER A 134 -4.62 -6.55 11.96
C SER A 134 -3.68 -7.53 11.27
N THR A 135 -3.26 -8.58 12.00
CA THR A 135 -2.50 -9.73 11.47
C THR A 135 -3.21 -10.42 10.30
N GLU A 136 -4.55 -10.45 10.32
CA GLU A 136 -5.43 -10.99 9.26
C GLU A 136 -5.71 -9.96 8.16
N GLY A 137 -5.16 -8.76 8.27
CA GLY A 137 -5.34 -7.67 7.32
C GLY A 137 -6.63 -6.89 7.51
N GLU A 138 -7.39 -7.07 8.60
CA GLU A 138 -8.62 -6.30 8.81
C GLU A 138 -8.33 -4.85 9.21
N LEU A 139 -9.11 -3.90 8.70
CA LEU A 139 -8.94 -2.48 9.02
C LEU A 139 -9.23 -2.22 10.51
N ILE A 140 -8.22 -1.76 11.25
CA ILE A 140 -8.35 -1.37 12.66
C ILE A 140 -8.71 0.11 12.76
N TRP A 141 -7.96 0.94 12.04
CA TRP A 141 -8.24 2.37 11.93
C TRP A 141 -7.59 2.96 10.68
N GLU A 142 -8.12 4.11 10.27
CA GLU A 142 -7.58 4.92 9.18
C GLU A 142 -7.40 6.38 9.63
N ARG A 143 -6.47 7.11 9.02
CA ARG A 143 -6.25 8.54 9.24
C ARG A 143 -5.94 9.23 7.92
N THR A 144 -6.73 10.25 7.62
CA THR A 144 -6.46 11.20 6.55
C THR A 144 -5.80 12.48 7.09
N LEU A 145 -4.58 12.77 6.64
CA LEU A 145 -3.74 13.88 7.12
C LEU A 145 -3.34 14.77 5.94
N GLY A 146 -3.54 16.07 6.07
CA GLY A 146 -3.36 17.00 4.95
C GLY A 146 -4.17 18.26 5.13
N GLY A 147 -4.36 18.98 4.03
CA GLY A 147 -5.04 20.26 3.96
C GLY A 147 -5.77 20.45 2.64
N SER A 148 -5.91 21.71 2.21
CA SER A 148 -6.66 22.04 1.00
C SER A 148 -5.94 21.67 -0.32
N GLY A 149 -4.64 21.42 -0.26
CA GLY A 149 -3.78 21.11 -1.40
C GLY A 149 -3.71 19.63 -1.75
N GLN A 150 -2.57 19.22 -2.32
CA GLN A 150 -2.26 17.81 -2.57
C GLN A 150 -1.09 17.42 -1.68
N ASP A 151 -1.33 16.44 -0.83
CA ASP A 151 -0.40 15.90 0.14
C ASP A 151 -0.23 14.41 -0.14
N HIS A 152 1.01 13.95 -0.33
CA HIS A 152 1.32 12.56 -0.65
C HIS A 152 2.36 11.99 0.31
N ALA A 153 2.00 10.92 1.02
CA ALA A 153 2.92 10.11 1.81
C ALA A 153 3.64 9.08 0.94
N TYR A 154 4.94 8.92 1.13
CA TYR A 154 5.78 7.95 0.40
C TYR A 154 6.38 6.86 1.29
N ASP A 155 6.46 7.08 2.59
CA ASP A 155 7.05 6.12 3.52
C ASP A 155 6.38 6.17 4.89
N VAL A 156 6.39 5.04 5.59
CA VAL A 156 5.80 4.89 6.92
C VAL A 156 6.58 3.91 7.77
N LEU A 157 6.74 4.23 9.06
CA LEU A 157 7.41 3.37 10.04
C LEU A 157 6.71 3.46 11.40
N GLU A 158 6.67 2.34 12.13
CA GLU A 158 6.30 2.34 13.55
C GLU A 158 7.55 2.16 14.42
N LYS A 159 7.75 3.05 15.39
CA LYS A 159 8.80 2.90 16.41
C LYS A 159 8.38 1.85 17.45
N PRO A 160 9.33 1.25 18.18
CA PRO A 160 9.02 0.42 19.35
C PRO A 160 8.18 1.11 20.44
N SER A 161 8.17 2.44 20.49
CA SER A 161 7.30 3.22 21.38
C SER A 161 5.83 3.28 20.94
N GLY A 162 5.48 2.71 19.77
CA GLY A 162 4.17 2.80 19.14
C GLY A 162 3.91 4.11 18.40
N ASN A 163 4.89 5.03 18.32
CA ASN A 163 4.71 6.24 17.51
C ASN A 163 4.99 5.93 16.04
N ILE A 164 4.16 6.52 15.18
CA ILE A 164 4.23 6.37 13.73
C ILE A 164 4.97 7.58 13.14
N LEU A 165 5.87 7.31 12.20
CA LEU A 165 6.50 8.30 11.36
C LEU A 165 5.96 8.13 9.94
N VAL A 166 5.63 9.25 9.30
CA VAL A 166 5.20 9.30 7.90
C VAL A 166 6.05 10.35 7.21
N ALA A 167 6.60 10.02 6.05
CA ALA A 167 7.37 10.94 5.22
C ALA A 167 6.68 11.13 3.86
N GLY A 168 6.73 12.34 3.31
CA GLY A 168 6.00 12.72 2.11
C GLY A 168 6.24 14.17 1.72
N TYR A 169 5.44 14.69 0.79
CA TYR A 169 5.39 16.12 0.48
C TYR A 169 3.99 16.68 0.69
N THR A 170 3.92 17.99 0.95
CA THR A 170 2.67 18.74 1.03
C THR A 170 2.68 19.90 0.05
N ARG A 171 1.53 20.18 -0.55
CA ARG A 171 1.25 21.44 -1.27
C ARG A 171 0.17 22.26 -0.56
N SER A 172 -0.18 21.88 0.66
CA SER A 172 -1.14 22.56 1.51
C SER A 172 -0.44 23.66 2.32
N ALA A 173 -1.10 24.81 2.44
CA ALA A 173 -0.69 25.90 3.33
C ALA A 173 -1.48 25.88 4.66
N ASP A 174 -2.31 24.86 4.85
CA ASP A 174 -3.23 24.67 5.96
C ASP A 174 -3.36 23.19 6.33
N GLY A 175 -4.07 22.90 7.42
CA GLY A 175 -4.31 21.53 7.88
C GLY A 175 -3.16 20.93 8.69
N ASP A 176 -3.24 19.62 8.91
CA ASP A 176 -2.32 18.86 9.79
C ASP A 176 -0.94 18.64 9.15
N VAL A 177 -0.89 18.68 7.81
CA VAL A 177 0.35 18.63 7.02
C VAL A 177 0.35 19.86 6.12
N SER A 178 1.24 20.81 6.40
CA SER A 178 1.31 22.07 5.68
C SER A 178 2.74 22.58 5.55
N CYS A 179 3.01 23.33 4.47
CA CYS A 179 4.23 24.11 4.36
C CYS A 179 4.03 25.46 5.05
N TYR A 180 4.83 25.73 6.09
CA TYR A 180 4.99 27.08 6.62
C TYR A 180 6.13 27.77 5.88
N ASP A 181 5.83 28.91 5.26
CA ASP A 181 6.86 29.81 4.76
C ASP A 181 7.53 30.46 5.97
N TRP A 182 8.79 30.06 6.24
CA TRP A 182 9.62 30.76 7.21
C TRP A 182 10.07 32.06 6.52
N GLY A 183 9.26 33.10 6.69
CA GLY A 183 9.42 34.41 6.04
C GLY A 183 10.80 35.05 6.19
#